data_AF-A0A3P8MYQ0-F1
#
_entry.id   AF-A0A3P8MYQ0-F1
#
_cell.length_a   1.000
_cell.length_b   1.000
_cell.length_c   1.000
_cell.angle_alpha   90.00
_cell.angle_beta   90.00
_cell.angle_gamma   90.00
#
_symmetry.space_group_name_H-M   'P 1'
#
loop_
_entity.id
_entity.type
_entity.pdbx_description
1 polymer ?
#
loop_
_entity_poly.entity_id
_entity_poly.type
_entity_poly.pdbx_seq_one_letter_code
_entity_poly.pdbx_strand_id
1 'polypeptide(L)'
;MSNNKTTAEAENETKVPLLDYSSKGIVGEEANEDQSLARRTWIESKKLWRIVGPAIFSRIASYSMFVVSQAFAGHLGDLELAGLSIASSVICGFDFGLLLGMASALETLCGQAFGAKKYYMLGVYLQRSWIVLLLCGVFTLPLY
;
A
#
# COMPACT_ATOMS: atom_id res chain seq x y z
N MET A 1 75.32 -24.01 -3.56
CA MET A 1 74.68 -25.33 -3.38
C MET A 1 73.31 -25.11 -2.77
N SER A 2 72.29 -24.95 -3.63
CA SER A 2 70.88 -25.33 -3.48
C SER A 2 70.06 -24.50 -4.46
N ASN A 3 69.91 -25.02 -5.68
CA ASN A 3 69.15 -24.46 -6.80
C ASN A 3 67.66 -24.86 -6.71
N ASN A 4 66.80 -24.03 -7.30
CA ASN A 4 65.60 -24.43 -8.05
C ASN A 4 64.53 -25.29 -7.36
N LYS A 5 63.75 -24.75 -6.42
CA LYS A 5 62.45 -25.37 -6.10
C LYS A 5 61.33 -24.48 -5.57
N THR A 6 61.19 -23.22 -5.97
CA THR A 6 59.92 -22.49 -5.70
C THR A 6 59.64 -21.34 -6.67
N THR A 7 60.02 -21.49 -7.93
CA THR A 7 59.36 -20.79 -9.05
C THR A 7 58.36 -21.77 -9.66
N ALA A 8 57.22 -21.99 -8.99
CA ALA A 8 56.10 -22.76 -9.54
C ALA A 8 54.76 -22.62 -8.76
N GLU A 9 54.50 -21.51 -8.06
CA GLU A 9 53.22 -21.29 -7.37
C GLU A 9 52.58 -19.94 -7.73
N ALA A 10 52.63 -19.59 -9.02
CA ALA A 10 51.89 -18.44 -9.59
C ALA A 10 50.74 -18.86 -10.55
N GLU A 11 50.45 -20.15 -10.69
CA GLU A 11 49.34 -20.64 -11.55
C GLU A 11 48.58 -21.78 -10.87
N ASN A 12 47.76 -21.45 -9.87
CA ASN A 12 46.58 -22.27 -9.60
C ASN A 12 45.40 -21.37 -9.26
N GLU A 13 44.97 -20.69 -10.31
CA GLU A 13 43.62 -20.17 -10.42
C GLU A 13 42.62 -21.23 -9.96
N THR A 14 41.94 -20.93 -8.86
CA THR A 14 40.48 -20.98 -8.79
C THR A 14 39.83 -22.11 -9.60
N LYS A 15 40.16 -23.37 -9.32
CA LYS A 15 39.40 -24.53 -9.78
C LYS A 15 38.93 -25.36 -8.60
N VAL A 16 38.05 -24.77 -7.80
CA VAL A 16 37.02 -25.55 -7.11
C VAL A 16 35.82 -25.63 -8.07
N PRO A 17 35.43 -26.83 -8.54
CA PRO A 17 34.23 -26.96 -9.36
C PRO A 17 33.02 -26.73 -8.44
N LEU A 18 32.40 -25.56 -8.56
CA LEU A 18 31.28 -25.12 -7.74
C LEU A 18 29.90 -25.36 -8.38
N LEU A 19 29.79 -26.30 -9.33
CA LEU A 19 28.50 -26.72 -9.89
C LEU A 19 28.58 -28.18 -10.35
N ASP A 20 28.52 -29.11 -9.40
CA ASP A 20 28.18 -30.51 -9.71
C ASP A 20 27.17 -31.05 -8.70
N TYR A 21 25.92 -30.58 -8.81
CA TYR A 21 24.72 -31.40 -8.56
C TYR A 21 23.43 -30.75 -9.05
N SER A 22 23.53 -29.77 -9.96
CA SER A 22 22.39 -29.14 -10.65
C SER A 22 21.71 -30.08 -11.66
N SER A 23 21.65 -31.40 -11.43
CA SER A 23 21.02 -32.31 -12.42
C SER A 23 20.38 -33.58 -11.87
N LYS A 24 20.44 -33.90 -10.56
CA LYS A 24 19.75 -35.08 -10.00
C LYS A 24 18.75 -34.78 -8.87
N GLY A 25 18.78 -33.60 -8.26
CA GLY A 25 17.81 -33.19 -7.22
C GLY A 25 16.62 -32.35 -7.72
N ILE A 26 16.69 -31.84 -8.96
CA ILE A 26 15.80 -30.77 -9.45
C ILE A 26 14.33 -31.23 -9.61
N VAL A 27 14.06 -32.52 -9.79
CA VAL A 27 12.68 -32.99 -9.98
C VAL A 27 11.99 -33.32 -8.64
N GLY A 28 12.74 -33.48 -7.55
CA GLY A 28 12.20 -33.87 -6.23
C GLY A 28 12.17 -32.76 -5.18
N GLU A 29 13.05 -31.76 -5.29
CA GLU A 29 13.16 -30.67 -4.30
C GLU A 29 12.25 -29.47 -4.62
N GLU A 30 12.03 -29.17 -5.91
CA GLU A 30 11.14 -28.07 -6.34
C GLU A 30 9.69 -28.30 -5.88
N ALA A 31 9.20 -29.53 -5.95
CA ALA A 31 7.84 -29.88 -5.48
C ALA A 31 7.68 -29.71 -3.96
N ASN A 32 8.76 -29.88 -3.18
CA ASN A 32 8.73 -29.73 -1.72
C ASN A 32 8.89 -28.27 -1.29
N GLU A 33 9.72 -27.50 -1.99
CA GLU A 33 9.83 -26.05 -1.80
C GLU A 33 8.52 -25.34 -2.14
N ASP A 34 7.89 -25.65 -3.27
CA ASP A 34 6.59 -25.09 -3.67
C ASP A 34 5.50 -25.37 -2.63
N GLN A 35 5.47 -26.58 -2.09
CA GLN A 35 4.50 -26.96 -1.06
C GLN A 35 4.75 -26.21 0.26
N SER A 36 6.02 -25.93 0.59
CA SER A 36 6.41 -25.15 1.76
C SER A 36 6.07 -23.66 1.62
N LEU A 37 6.23 -23.09 0.42
CA LEU A 37 5.89 -21.71 0.09
C LEU A 37 4.38 -21.52 0.07
N ALA A 38 3.63 -22.40 -0.59
CA ALA A 38 2.17 -22.38 -0.61
C ALA A 38 1.59 -22.42 0.81
N ARG A 39 2.14 -23.26 1.69
CA ARG A 39 1.72 -23.37 3.08
C ARG A 39 2.03 -22.10 3.89
N ARG A 40 3.18 -21.46 3.67
CA ARG A 40 3.53 -20.18 4.29
C ARG A 40 2.62 -19.04 3.82
N THR A 41 2.40 -18.93 2.50
CA THR A 41 1.50 -17.92 1.91
C THR A 41 0.07 -18.12 2.39
N TRP A 42 -0.40 -19.35 2.57
CA TRP A 42 -1.71 -19.65 3.13
C TRP A 42 -1.87 -19.17 4.58
N ILE A 43 -0.84 -19.38 5.41
CA ILE A 43 -0.84 -18.91 6.81
C ILE A 43 -0.88 -17.39 6.86
N GLU A 44 -0.07 -16.70 6.06
CA GLU A 44 -0.06 -15.23 5.99
C GLU A 44 -1.37 -14.67 5.43
N SER A 45 -1.94 -15.31 4.41
CA SER A 45 -3.26 -14.95 3.85
C SER A 45 -4.37 -15.07 4.89
N LYS A 46 -4.32 -16.11 5.74
CA LYS A 46 -5.28 -16.30 6.83
C LYS A 46 -5.18 -15.22 7.91
N LYS A 47 -3.97 -14.72 8.19
CA LYS A 47 -3.77 -13.58 9.11
C LYS A 47 -4.30 -12.29 8.50
N LEU A 48 -3.99 -12.05 7.23
CA LEU A 48 -4.46 -10.88 6.48
C LEU A 48 -6.00 -10.83 6.45
N TRP A 49 -6.65 -11.98 6.30
CA TRP A 49 -8.11 -12.09 6.27
C TRP A 49 -8.81 -11.53 7.51
N ARG A 50 -8.16 -11.56 8.68
CA ARG A 50 -8.72 -10.99 9.92
C ARG A 50 -8.80 -9.46 9.89
N ILE A 51 -7.95 -8.81 9.10
CA ILE A 51 -7.90 -7.35 8.93
C ILE A 51 -8.74 -6.96 7.71
N VAL A 52 -8.64 -7.73 6.63
CA VAL A 52 -9.35 -7.47 5.38
C VAL A 52 -10.85 -7.72 5.51
N GLY A 53 -11.28 -8.71 6.29
CA GLY A 53 -12.70 -8.98 6.56
C GLY A 53 -13.49 -7.75 7.04
N PRO A 54 -13.12 -7.11 8.17
CA PRO A 54 -13.78 -5.89 8.63
C PRO A 54 -13.61 -4.72 7.66
N ALA A 55 -12.48 -4.62 6.95
CA ALA A 55 -12.26 -3.57 5.96
C ALA A 55 -13.24 -3.70 4.77
N ILE A 56 -13.40 -4.90 4.20
CA ILE A 56 -14.34 -5.16 3.10
C ILE A 56 -15.78 -4.87 3.55
N PHE A 57 -16.17 -5.35 4.74
CA PHE A 57 -17.50 -5.07 5.28
C PHE A 57 -17.75 -3.57 5.43
N SER A 58 -16.78 -2.83 5.98
CA SER A 58 -16.87 -1.37 6.12
C SER A 58 -17.00 -0.67 4.76
N ARG A 59 -16.30 -1.16 3.72
CA ARG A 59 -16.37 -0.59 2.37
C ARG A 59 -17.73 -0.85 1.74
N ILE A 60 -18.23 -2.08 1.84
CA ILE A 60 -19.58 -2.43 1.34
C ILE A 60 -20.62 -1.56 2.03
N ALA A 61 -20.60 -1.47 3.37
CA ALA A 61 -21.54 -0.65 4.13
C ALA A 61 -21.51 0.83 3.71
N SER A 62 -20.32 1.39 3.50
CA SER A 62 -20.16 2.79 3.07
C SER A 62 -20.73 3.03 1.67
N TYR A 63 -20.46 2.13 0.72
CA TYR A 63 -21.03 2.23 -0.63
C TYR A 63 -22.54 2.04 -0.63
N SER A 64 -23.06 1.08 0.14
CA SER A 64 -24.50 0.87 0.28
C SER A 64 -25.20 2.11 0.82
N MET A 65 -24.63 2.78 1.83
CA MET A 65 -25.18 4.03 2.36
C MET A 65 -25.26 5.14 1.31
N PHE A 66 -24.23 5.26 0.46
CA PHE A 66 -24.23 6.21 -0.65
C PHE A 66 -25.30 5.90 -1.69
N VAL A 67 -25.44 4.62 -2.09
CA VAL A 67 -26.46 4.15 -3.04
C VAL A 67 -27.87 4.39 -2.51
N VAL A 68 -28.12 4.09 -1.23
CA VAL A 68 -29.42 4.34 -0.60
C VAL A 68 -29.74 5.85 -0.60
N SER A 69 -28.76 6.69 -0.25
CA SER A 69 -28.95 8.15 -0.27
C SER A 69 -29.29 8.67 -1.67
N GLN A 70 -28.60 8.18 -2.71
CA GLN A 70 -28.90 8.48 -4.11
C GLN A 70 -30.30 7.99 -4.52
N ALA A 71 -30.70 6.79 -4.10
CA ALA A 71 -32.02 6.25 -4.40
C ALA A 71 -33.16 7.06 -3.78
N PHE A 72 -32.98 7.56 -2.55
CA PHE A 72 -33.93 8.47 -1.91
C PHE A 72 -34.00 9.82 -2.64
N ALA A 73 -32.86 10.44 -2.96
CA ALA A 73 -32.82 11.69 -3.71
C ALA A 73 -33.50 11.55 -5.10
N GLY A 74 -33.29 10.42 -5.78
CA GLY A 74 -33.96 10.11 -7.04
C GLY A 74 -35.47 9.96 -6.93
N HIS A 75 -35.98 9.49 -5.77
CA HIS A 75 -37.42 9.41 -5.53
C HIS A 75 -38.04 10.78 -5.18
N LEU A 76 -37.26 11.73 -4.65
CA LEU A 76 -37.72 13.09 -4.37
C LEU A 76 -37.78 13.96 -5.64
N GLY A 77 -36.95 13.68 -6.64
CA GLY A 77 -37.09 14.20 -7.99
C GLY A 77 -35.77 14.27 -8.77
N ASP A 78 -35.89 14.36 -10.10
CA ASP A 78 -34.73 14.40 -11.01
C ASP A 78 -33.82 15.62 -10.76
N LEU A 79 -34.39 16.75 -10.32
CA LEU A 79 -33.65 17.97 -10.03
C LEU A 79 -32.73 17.79 -8.81
N GLU A 80 -33.20 17.14 -7.76
CA GLU A 80 -32.40 16.88 -6.55
C GLU A 80 -31.31 15.84 -6.82
N LEU A 81 -31.63 14.81 -7.60
CA LEU A 81 -30.65 13.80 -8.03
C LEU A 81 -29.55 14.41 -8.92
N ALA A 82 -29.91 15.29 -9.86
CA ALA A 82 -28.95 16.01 -10.70
C ALA A 82 -28.04 16.92 -9.85
N GLY A 83 -28.63 17.65 -8.90
CA GLY A 83 -27.89 18.47 -7.95
C GLY A 83 -26.88 17.66 -7.12
N LEU A 84 -27.33 16.53 -6.56
CA LEU A 84 -26.50 15.62 -5.78
C LEU A 84 -25.35 15.03 -6.61
N SER A 85 -25.59 14.69 -7.88
CA SER A 85 -24.58 14.17 -8.80
C SER A 85 -23.47 15.19 -9.09
N ILE A 86 -23.85 16.44 -9.37
CA ILE A 86 -22.88 17.53 -9.59
C ILE A 86 -22.10 17.81 -8.31
N ALA A 87 -22.80 17.96 -7.17
CA ALA A 87 -22.16 18.19 -5.87
C ALA A 87 -21.19 17.06 -5.52
N SER A 88 -21.62 15.80 -5.65
CA SER A 88 -20.79 14.63 -5.37
C SER A 88 -19.58 14.55 -6.31
N SER A 89 -19.69 14.98 -7.56
CA SER A 89 -18.57 14.97 -8.51
C SER A 89 -17.51 16.00 -8.13
N VAL A 90 -17.92 17.21 -7.73
CA VAL A 90 -17.01 18.27 -7.28
C VAL A 90 -16.36 17.89 -5.95
N ILE A 91 -17.15 17.41 -4.98
CA ILE A 91 -16.67 16.96 -3.67
C ILE A 91 -15.68 15.82 -3.85
N CYS A 92 -16.03 14.75 -4.58
CA CYS A 92 -15.12 13.65 -4.85
C CYS A 92 -13.86 14.13 -5.60
N GLY A 93 -13.98 14.95 -6.63
CA GLY A 93 -12.80 15.43 -7.36
C GLY A 93 -11.83 16.24 -6.47
N PHE A 94 -12.39 17.14 -5.67
CA PHE A 94 -11.62 18.01 -4.79
C PHE A 94 -11.05 17.26 -3.58
N ASP A 95 -11.90 16.55 -2.84
CA ASP A 95 -11.47 15.79 -1.66
C ASP A 95 -10.49 14.69 -2.06
N PHE A 96 -10.76 13.94 -3.12
CA PHE A 96 -9.85 12.87 -3.52
C PHE A 96 -8.53 13.44 -4.04
N GLY A 97 -8.53 14.55 -4.78
CA GLY A 97 -7.29 15.18 -5.25
C GLY A 97 -6.47 15.79 -4.11
N LEU A 98 -7.10 16.62 -3.30
CA LEU A 98 -6.43 17.37 -2.23
C LEU A 98 -6.05 16.45 -1.06
N LEU A 99 -6.95 15.58 -0.62
CA LEU A 99 -6.68 14.64 0.47
C LEU A 99 -5.62 13.62 0.06
N LEU A 100 -5.63 13.12 -1.18
CA LEU A 100 -4.58 12.22 -1.66
C LEU A 100 -3.22 12.91 -1.75
N GLY A 101 -3.18 14.15 -2.24
CA GLY A 101 -1.96 14.97 -2.27
C GLY A 101 -1.39 15.21 -0.87
N MET A 102 -2.24 15.58 0.09
CA MET A 102 -1.81 15.74 1.49
C MET A 102 -1.46 14.41 2.15
N ALA A 103 -2.20 13.34 1.88
CA ALA A 103 -1.90 12.01 2.42
C ALA A 103 -0.53 11.50 1.95
N SER A 104 -0.16 11.75 0.69
CA SER A 104 1.16 11.40 0.16
C SER A 104 2.28 12.22 0.82
N ALA A 105 2.06 13.52 1.01
CA ALA A 105 2.99 14.36 1.76
C ALA A 105 3.13 13.92 3.22
N LEU A 106 2.00 13.58 3.87
CA LEU A 106 1.96 13.06 5.23
C LEU A 106 2.63 11.70 5.32
N GLU A 107 2.48 10.79 4.36
CA GLU A 107 3.17 9.50 4.36
C GLU A 107 4.69 9.70 4.39
N THR A 108 5.20 10.66 3.60
CA THR A 108 6.62 11.03 3.60
C THR A 108 7.04 11.66 4.94
N LEU A 109 6.28 12.65 5.44
CA LEU A 109 6.54 13.31 6.74
C LEU A 109 6.45 12.34 7.92
N CYS A 110 5.50 11.41 7.90
CA CYS A 110 5.32 10.35 8.88
C CYS A 110 6.50 9.39 8.85
N GLY A 111 6.97 8.98 7.67
CA GLY A 111 8.19 8.17 7.53
C GLY A 111 9.41 8.86 8.15
N GLN A 112 9.58 10.16 7.90
CA GLN A 112 10.66 10.95 8.48
C GLN A 112 10.52 11.16 10.00
N ALA A 113 9.32 11.51 10.48
CA ALA A 113 9.06 11.78 11.89
C ALA A 113 9.09 10.50 12.75
N PHE A 114 8.62 9.38 12.21
CA PHE A 114 8.69 8.07 12.86
C PHE A 114 10.14 7.59 12.96
N GLY A 115 10.94 7.78 11.90
CA GLY A 115 12.39 7.52 11.93
C GLY A 115 13.14 8.37 12.97
N ALA A 116 12.69 9.61 13.19
CA ALA A 116 13.25 10.51 14.19
C ALA A 116 12.61 10.40 15.60
N LYS A 117 11.70 9.43 15.83
CA LYS A 117 10.92 9.24 17.08
C LYS A 117 10.14 10.49 17.57
N LYS A 118 9.78 11.43 16.68
CA LYS A 118 9.05 12.66 17.05
C LYS A 118 7.56 12.59 16.74
N TYR A 119 6.83 11.76 17.48
CA TYR A 119 5.38 11.54 17.33
C TYR A 119 4.51 12.77 17.58
N TYR A 120 4.95 13.71 18.42
CA TYR A 120 4.19 14.91 18.77
C TYR A 120 3.96 15.84 17.56
N MET A 121 4.93 15.95 16.67
CA MET A 121 4.81 16.82 15.48
C MET A 121 3.90 16.21 14.40
N LEU A 122 3.69 14.89 14.43
CA LEU A 122 2.81 14.16 13.50
C LEU A 122 1.35 14.62 13.59
N GLY A 123 0.84 14.75 14.82
CA GLY A 123 -0.55 15.13 15.08
C GLY A 123 -0.86 16.58 14.69
N VAL A 124 0.11 17.49 14.89
CA VAL A 124 -0.03 18.91 14.54
C VAL A 124 -0.19 19.10 13.03
N TYR A 125 0.56 18.35 12.22
CA TYR A 125 0.39 18.39 10.75
C TYR A 125 -0.98 17.87 10.31
N LEU A 126 -1.47 16.79 10.93
CA LEU A 126 -2.78 16.24 10.63
C LEU A 126 -3.91 17.21 10.98
N GLN A 127 -3.83 17.87 12.14
CA GLN A 127 -4.80 18.92 12.53
C GLN A 127 -4.80 20.08 11.55
N ARG A 128 -3.62 20.52 11.11
CA ARG A 128 -3.50 21.65 10.17
C ARG A 128 -4.09 21.32 8.81
N SER A 129 -3.86 20.11 8.29
CA SER A 129 -4.50 19.61 7.07
C SER A 129 -6.02 19.55 7.19
N TRP A 130 -6.56 19.12 8.33
CA TRP A 130 -8.01 19.06 8.55
C TRP A 130 -8.66 20.44 8.52
N ILE A 131 -8.00 21.45 9.10
CA ILE A 131 -8.48 22.85 9.07
C ILE A 131 -8.53 23.38 7.63
N VAL A 132 -7.54 23.06 6.80
CA VAL A 132 -7.51 23.47 5.38
C VAL A 132 -8.64 22.80 4.59
N LEU A 133 -8.93 21.51 4.84
CA LEU A 133 -10.09 20.84 4.25
C LEU A 133 -11.40 21.51 4.65
N LEU A 134 -11.58 21.79 5.94
CA LEU A 134 -12.79 22.45 6.43
C LEU A 134 -12.96 23.84 5.81
N LEU A 135 -11.88 24.61 5.72
CA LEU A 135 -11.91 25.95 5.16
C LEU A 135 -12.26 25.92 3.66
N CYS A 136 -11.74 24.95 2.91
CA CYS A 136 -12.13 24.80 1.52
C CYS A 136 -13.56 24.29 1.34
N GLY A 137 -14.04 23.38 2.19
CA GLY A 137 -15.44 22.95 2.19
C GLY A 137 -16.41 24.10 2.45
N VAL A 138 -16.07 24.98 3.40
CA VAL A 138 -16.83 26.20 3.70
C VAL A 138 -16.77 27.21 2.54
N PHE A 139 -15.66 27.29 1.81
CA PHE A 139 -15.52 28.21 0.66
C PHE A 139 -16.26 27.71 -0.60
N THR A 140 -16.41 26.39 -0.74
CA THR A 140 -17.18 25.77 -1.83
C THR A 140 -18.69 25.84 -1.57
N LEU A 141 -19.12 25.89 -0.31
CA LEU A 141 -20.52 26.01 0.10
C LEU A 141 -21.27 27.23 -0.47
N PRO A 142 -20.71 28.46 -0.52
CA PRO A 142 -21.35 29.62 -1.16
C PRO A 142 -21.24 29.64 -2.70
N LEU A 143 -20.52 28.70 -3.30
CA LEU A 143 -20.39 28.53 -4.76
C LEU A 143 -21.45 27.57 -5.33
N TYR A 144 -22.28 26.96 -4.48
CA TYR A 144 -23.40 26.07 -4.80
C TYR A 144 -24.72 26.73 -4.39
#